data_AF-A0A7C1XPP8-F1
#
_entry.id   AF-A0A7C1XPP8-F1
#
_cell.length_a   1.000
_cell.length_b   1.000
_cell.length_c   1.000
_cell.angle_alpha   90.00
_cell.angle_beta   90.00
_cell.angle_gamma   90.00
#
_symmetry.space_group_name_H-M   'P 1'
#
loop_
_entity.id
_entity.type
_entity.pdbx_description
1 polymer ?
#
loop_
_entity_poly.entity_id
_entity_poly.type
_entity_poly.pdbx_seq_one_letter_code
_entity_poly.pdbx_strand_id
1 'polypeptide(L)'
;PSAFYSDWIQVADEEAHHFSLLRDYLKTQNYDYGDFSAHDRLWQMALETAHDPLVRMALVPRVLEARGLDVLPGIMARFREGGYQEVLDILEIIQSDEVGHVKMGSHWFHYLCKQRGLDSETVFRELLEKYMKNYVKGSIDREARRQAGFSEQELDYLDGTG
;
A
#
# COMPACT_ATOMS: atom_id res chain seq x y z
N PRO A 1 4.98 -0.33 21.20
CA PRO A 1 5.42 -1.72 21.50
C PRO A 1 6.69 -2.03 20.71
N SER A 2 7.61 -2.89 21.17
CA SER A 2 8.87 -3.15 20.44
C SER A 2 8.64 -3.68 19.02
N ALA A 3 7.66 -4.57 18.84
CA ALA A 3 7.29 -5.11 17.54
C ALA A 3 6.96 -4.03 16.49
N PHE A 4 6.32 -2.93 16.91
CA PHE A 4 5.99 -1.81 16.00
C PHE A 4 7.24 -1.22 15.36
N TYR A 5 8.33 -1.09 16.13
CA TYR A 5 9.57 -0.55 15.60
C TYR A 5 10.28 -1.57 14.71
N SER A 6 10.26 -2.85 15.07
CA SER A 6 10.80 -3.93 14.23
C SER A 6 10.12 -3.97 12.86
N ASP A 7 8.79 -3.91 12.84
CA ASP A 7 8.01 -3.93 11.60
C ASP A 7 8.38 -2.74 10.69
N TRP A 8 8.43 -1.51 11.22
CA TRP A 8 8.77 -0.34 10.39
C TRP A 8 10.24 -0.26 10.00
N ILE A 9 11.15 -0.88 10.76
CA ILE A 9 12.54 -1.05 10.32
C ILE A 9 12.60 -2.01 9.13
N GLN A 10 11.84 -3.10 9.17
CA GLN A 10 11.75 -4.04 8.04
C GLN A 10 11.19 -3.34 6.80
N VAL A 11 10.05 -2.65 6.91
CA VAL A 11 9.46 -1.91 5.77
C VAL A 11 10.45 -0.90 5.20
N ALA A 12 11.16 -0.15 6.05
CA ALA A 12 12.13 0.82 5.59
C ALA A 12 13.33 0.20 4.84
N ASP A 13 13.78 -0.99 5.25
CA ASP A 13 14.83 -1.74 4.57
C ASP A 13 14.35 -2.27 3.20
N GLU A 14 13.15 -2.85 3.16
CA GLU A 14 12.51 -3.36 1.94
C GLU A 14 12.27 -2.23 0.93
N GLU A 15 11.74 -1.09 1.36
CA GLU A 15 11.51 0.09 0.50
C GLU A 15 12.82 0.70 -0.05
N ALA A 16 13.88 0.70 0.77
CA ALA A 16 15.20 1.11 0.29
C ALA A 16 15.74 0.15 -0.77
N HIS A 17 15.52 -1.16 -0.58
CA HIS A 17 15.89 -2.18 -1.55
C HIS A 17 15.08 -2.04 -2.85
N HIS A 18 13.77 -1.88 -2.77
CA HIS A 18 12.88 -1.67 -3.92
C HIS A 18 13.30 -0.45 -4.73
N PHE A 19 13.59 0.67 -4.05
CA PHE A 19 14.11 1.86 -4.69
C PHE A 19 15.42 1.59 -5.43
N SER A 20 16.38 0.88 -4.80
CA SER A 20 17.64 0.52 -5.44
C SER A 20 17.44 -0.33 -6.69
N LEU A 21 16.59 -1.37 -6.63
CA LEU A 21 16.28 -2.21 -7.79
C LEU A 21 15.72 -1.40 -8.96
N LEU A 22 14.70 -0.58 -8.69
CA LEU A 22 14.06 0.24 -9.73
C LEU A 22 15.00 1.29 -10.31
N ARG A 23 15.79 1.96 -9.46
CA ARG A 23 16.75 2.97 -9.91
C ARG A 23 17.86 2.35 -10.75
N ASP A 24 18.39 1.20 -10.35
CA ASP A 24 19.44 0.53 -11.11
C ASP A 24 18.91 0.03 -12.47
N TYR A 25 17.67 -0.48 -12.53
CA TYR A 25 17.00 -0.76 -13.79
C TYR A 25 16.83 0.49 -14.67
N LEU A 26 16.39 1.63 -14.10
CA LEU A 26 16.28 2.87 -14.87
C LEU A 26 17.62 3.29 -15.49
N LYS A 27 18.73 3.11 -14.77
CA LYS A 27 20.07 3.41 -15.29
C LYS A 27 20.47 2.53 -16.46
N THR A 28 20.03 1.27 -16.52
CA THR A 28 20.26 0.42 -17.72
C THR A 28 19.52 0.95 -18.94
N GLN A 29 18.43 1.70 -18.72
CA GLN A 29 17.65 2.37 -19.75
C GLN A 29 18.12 3.80 -20.06
N ASN A 30 19.25 4.25 -19.50
CA ASN A 30 19.79 5.62 -19.59
C ASN A 30 18.91 6.70 -18.93
N TYR A 31 18.16 6.34 -17.89
CA TYR A 31 17.42 7.27 -17.02
C TYR A 31 17.91 7.18 -15.58
N ASP A 32 17.56 8.15 -14.74
CA ASP A 32 17.75 8.11 -13.28
C ASP A 32 16.49 8.63 -12.56
N TYR A 33 16.49 8.47 -11.23
CA TYR A 33 15.45 9.04 -10.37
C TYR A 33 15.35 10.55 -10.57
N GLY A 34 14.15 11.01 -10.90
CA GLY A 34 13.84 12.41 -11.18
C GLY A 34 13.65 12.74 -12.66
N ASP A 35 13.99 11.83 -13.59
CA ASP A 35 13.78 12.06 -15.02
C ASP A 35 12.31 11.98 -15.44
N PHE A 36 11.49 11.26 -14.66
CA PHE A 36 10.05 11.13 -14.87
C PHE A 36 9.27 11.81 -13.76
N SER A 37 8.10 12.38 -14.10
CA SER A 37 7.18 12.94 -13.12
C SER A 37 6.62 11.84 -12.21
N ALA A 38 6.71 12.04 -10.90
CA ALA A 38 6.04 11.22 -9.90
C ALA A 38 5.02 12.07 -9.13
N HIS A 39 4.03 11.42 -8.53
CA HIS A 39 3.14 12.07 -7.56
C HIS A 39 3.64 11.81 -6.14
N ASP A 40 3.34 12.72 -5.21
CA ASP A 40 3.75 12.68 -3.80
C ASP A 40 2.60 12.27 -2.87
N ARG A 41 1.58 11.56 -3.36
CA ARG A 41 0.35 11.25 -2.59
C ARG A 41 0.59 10.54 -1.27
N LEU A 42 1.51 9.56 -1.22
CA LEU A 42 1.88 8.87 0.03
C LEU A 42 2.48 9.86 1.05
N TRP A 43 3.36 10.75 0.58
CA TRP A 43 3.97 11.79 1.41
C TRP A 43 2.94 12.83 1.91
N GLN A 44 2.04 13.28 1.04
CA GLN A 44 0.96 14.20 1.43
C GLN A 44 0.06 13.57 2.49
N MET A 45 -0.40 12.34 2.27
CA MET A 45 -1.22 11.63 3.26
C MET A 45 -0.46 11.38 4.55
N ALA A 46 0.84 11.12 4.49
CA ALA A 46 1.67 11.03 5.67
C ALA A 46 1.62 12.35 6.45
N LEU A 47 1.93 13.49 5.83
CA LEU A 47 1.87 14.79 6.49
C LEU A 47 0.49 15.09 7.08
N GLU A 48 -0.59 14.86 6.33
CA GLU A 48 -1.96 15.10 6.77
C GLU A 48 -2.34 14.27 8.01
N THR A 49 -1.87 13.03 8.08
CA THR A 49 -2.22 12.08 9.15
C THR A 49 -1.19 12.02 10.29
N ALA A 50 -0.14 12.84 10.24
CA ALA A 50 0.94 12.85 11.23
C ALA A 50 0.48 13.11 12.67
N HIS A 51 -0.71 13.69 12.83
CA HIS A 51 -1.32 14.02 14.11
C HIS A 51 -1.89 12.80 14.86
N ASP A 52 -2.15 11.67 14.18
CA ASP A 52 -2.74 10.49 14.82
C ASP A 52 -2.24 9.18 14.18
N PRO A 53 -1.53 8.31 14.93
CA PRO A 53 -1.04 7.05 14.40
C PRO A 53 -2.17 6.12 13.91
N LEU A 54 -3.36 6.15 14.51
CA LEU A 54 -4.48 5.30 14.07
C LEU A 54 -4.89 5.69 12.65
N VAL A 55 -5.04 6.99 12.43
CA VAL A 55 -5.38 7.55 11.11
C VAL A 55 -4.27 7.24 10.11
N ARG A 56 -3.00 7.40 10.51
CA ARG A 56 -1.85 7.08 9.67
C ARG A 56 -1.88 5.62 9.23
N MET A 57 -2.02 4.67 10.16
CA MET A 57 -2.03 3.23 9.86
C MET A 57 -3.18 2.83 8.94
N ALA A 58 -4.35 3.45 9.12
CA ALA A 58 -5.50 3.17 8.27
C ALA A 58 -5.29 3.64 6.82
N LEU A 59 -4.66 4.80 6.61
CA LEU A 59 -4.66 5.45 5.31
C LEU A 59 -3.39 5.24 4.50
N VAL A 60 -2.20 5.26 5.12
CA VAL A 60 -0.93 5.16 4.39
C VAL A 60 -0.58 3.70 4.09
N PRO A 61 -0.15 2.88 5.08
CA PRO A 61 0.28 1.52 4.78
C PRO A 61 -0.86 0.57 4.46
N ARG A 62 -2.09 0.91 4.86
CA ARG A 62 -3.24 0.04 4.60
C ARG A 62 -3.97 0.39 3.30
N VAL A 63 -4.44 1.64 3.14
CA VAL A 63 -5.27 2.01 1.97
C VAL A 63 -4.44 2.41 0.76
N LEU A 64 -3.42 3.25 0.92
CA LEU A 64 -2.65 3.76 -0.22
C LEU A 64 -1.68 2.71 -0.76
N GLU A 65 -0.96 1.99 0.10
CA GLU A 65 -0.09 0.88 -0.34
C GLU A 65 -0.90 -0.27 -0.96
N ALA A 66 -2.09 -0.60 -0.44
CA ALA A 66 -2.96 -1.61 -1.06
C ALA A 66 -3.40 -1.29 -2.49
N ARG A 67 -3.29 -0.03 -2.94
CA ARG A 67 -3.51 0.29 -4.36
C ARG A 67 -2.43 -0.30 -5.25
N GLY A 68 -1.20 -0.44 -4.75
CA GLY A 68 -0.12 -1.16 -5.42
C GLY A 68 -0.56 -2.59 -5.77
N LEU A 69 -1.19 -3.28 -4.82
CA LEU A 69 -1.71 -4.64 -5.02
C LEU A 69 -2.73 -4.70 -6.17
N ASP A 70 -3.58 -3.68 -6.31
CA ASP A 70 -4.61 -3.66 -7.36
C ASP A 70 -4.05 -3.32 -8.75
N VAL A 71 -3.07 -2.41 -8.83
CA VAL A 71 -2.58 -1.88 -10.12
C VAL A 71 -1.39 -2.65 -10.70
N LEU A 72 -0.56 -3.23 -9.83
CA LEU A 72 0.70 -3.86 -10.23
C LEU A 72 0.50 -5.06 -11.16
N PRO A 73 -0.51 -5.94 -10.98
CA PRO A 73 -0.77 -7.02 -11.94
C PRO A 73 -0.99 -6.54 -13.38
N GLY A 74 -1.71 -5.42 -13.56
CA GLY A 74 -1.95 -4.83 -14.87
C GLY A 74 -0.69 -4.20 -15.48
N ILE A 75 0.15 -3.58 -14.66
CA ILE A 75 1.45 -3.03 -15.09
C ILE A 75 2.37 -4.17 -15.54
N MET A 76 2.47 -5.24 -14.75
CA MET A 76 3.27 -6.43 -15.07
C MET A 76 2.76 -7.12 -16.35
N ALA A 77 1.45 -7.21 -16.57
CA ALA A 77 0.91 -7.77 -17.80
C ALA A 77 1.42 -7.00 -19.04
N ARG A 78 1.45 -5.67 -18.99
CA ARG A 78 1.96 -4.83 -20.09
C ARG A 78 3.46 -5.01 -20.32
N PHE A 79 4.26 -5.10 -19.27
CA PHE A 79 5.70 -5.37 -19.40
C PHE A 79 5.97 -6.77 -19.97
N ARG A 80 5.16 -7.75 -19.60
CA ARG A 80 5.22 -9.12 -20.15
C ARG A 80 4.90 -9.16 -21.63
N GLU A 81 3.86 -8.46 -22.07
CA GLU A 81 3.54 -8.30 -23.50
C GLU A 81 4.67 -7.63 -24.28
N GLY A 82 5.38 -6.69 -23.65
CA GLY A 82 6.53 -6.00 -24.22
C GLY A 82 7.85 -6.79 -24.18
N GLY A 83 7.89 -7.95 -23.53
CA GLY A 83 9.11 -8.77 -23.38
C GLY A 83 10.16 -8.21 -22.42
N TYR A 84 9.78 -7.34 -21.48
CA TYR A 84 10.69 -6.72 -20.51
C TYR A 84 10.89 -7.62 -19.28
N GLN A 85 11.65 -8.70 -19.41
CA GLN A 85 11.79 -9.68 -18.32
C GLN A 85 12.46 -9.10 -17.05
N GLU A 86 13.51 -8.29 -17.19
CA GLU A 86 14.27 -7.77 -16.05
C GLU A 86 13.42 -6.95 -15.07
N VAL A 87 12.53 -6.09 -15.58
CA VAL A 87 11.62 -5.33 -14.71
C VAL A 87 10.51 -6.20 -14.13
N LEU A 88 10.09 -7.27 -14.81
CA LEU A 88 9.11 -8.20 -14.24
C LEU A 88 9.67 -8.89 -13.00
N ASP A 89 10.91 -9.37 -13.06
CA ASP A 89 11.58 -10.03 -11.94
C ASP A 89 11.69 -9.07 -10.73
N ILE A 90 11.94 -7.78 -10.97
CA ILE A 90 11.95 -6.74 -9.93
C ILE A 90 10.54 -6.53 -9.35
N LEU A 91 9.52 -6.39 -10.21
CA LEU A 91 8.14 -6.15 -9.76
C LEU A 91 7.56 -7.37 -9.01
N GLU A 92 8.03 -8.58 -9.27
CA GLU A 92 7.66 -9.79 -8.50
C GLU A 92 8.18 -9.74 -7.06
N ILE A 93 9.41 -9.24 -6.85
CA ILE A 93 9.97 -9.01 -5.51
C ILE A 93 9.12 -7.97 -4.77
N ILE A 94 8.89 -6.82 -5.40
CA ILE A 94 8.10 -5.72 -4.82
C ILE A 94 6.69 -6.21 -4.47
N GLN A 95 6.00 -6.88 -5.39
CA GLN A 95 4.65 -7.39 -5.16
C GLN A 95 4.56 -8.31 -3.93
N SER A 96 5.57 -9.16 -3.73
CA SER A 96 5.61 -10.08 -2.59
C SER A 96 5.69 -9.34 -1.26
N ASP A 97 6.53 -8.30 -1.19
CA ASP A 97 6.77 -7.54 0.04
C ASP A 97 5.59 -6.61 0.38
N GLU A 98 4.94 -6.02 -0.63
CA GLU A 98 3.81 -5.09 -0.48
C GLU A 98 2.61 -5.74 0.25
N VAL A 99 2.34 -7.03 0.03
CA VAL A 99 1.30 -7.75 0.80
C VAL A 99 1.65 -7.76 2.29
N GLY A 100 2.94 -7.90 2.62
CA GLY A 100 3.47 -7.81 3.97
C GLY A 100 3.32 -6.42 4.58
N HIS A 101 3.64 -5.36 3.84
CA HIS A 101 3.52 -3.97 4.29
C HIS A 101 2.07 -3.62 4.62
N VAL A 102 1.15 -3.95 3.72
CA VAL A 102 -0.29 -3.72 3.92
C VAL A 102 -0.80 -4.53 5.11
N LYS A 103 -0.30 -5.75 5.31
CA LYS A 103 -0.63 -6.57 6.48
C LYS A 103 -0.16 -5.96 7.79
N MET A 104 1.05 -5.38 7.82
CA MET A 104 1.55 -4.65 8.99
C MET A 104 0.69 -3.41 9.28
N GLY A 105 0.32 -2.65 8.25
CA GLY A 105 -0.62 -1.53 8.36
C GLY A 105 -1.97 -1.95 8.96
N SER A 106 -2.55 -3.03 8.43
CA SER A 106 -3.79 -3.64 8.96
C SER A 106 -3.64 -4.08 10.42
N HIS A 107 -2.54 -4.74 10.77
CA HIS A 107 -2.30 -5.19 12.15
C HIS A 107 -2.29 -4.03 13.14
N TRP A 108 -1.51 -2.99 12.85
CA TRP A 108 -1.36 -1.84 13.75
C TRP A 108 -2.59 -0.94 13.79
N PHE A 109 -3.35 -0.85 12.69
CA PHE A 109 -4.67 -0.23 12.69
C PHE A 109 -5.63 -0.93 13.67
N HIS A 110 -5.80 -2.24 13.55
CA HIS A 110 -6.66 -3.02 14.44
C HIS A 110 -6.19 -2.97 15.90
N TYR A 111 -4.87 -3.01 16.13
CA TYR A 111 -4.28 -2.85 17.46
C TYR A 111 -4.70 -1.51 18.09
N LEU A 112 -4.59 -0.40 17.35
CA LEU A 112 -4.93 0.93 17.84
C LEU A 112 -6.44 1.10 18.06
N CYS A 113 -7.29 0.56 17.17
CA CYS A 113 -8.74 0.52 17.37
C CYS A 113 -9.09 -0.22 18.67
N LYS A 114 -8.54 -1.42 18.87
CA LYS A 114 -8.75 -2.20 20.09
C LYS A 114 -8.26 -1.46 21.34
N GLN A 115 -7.07 -0.85 21.28
CA GLN A 115 -6.52 -0.08 22.39
C GLN A 115 -7.41 1.10 22.78
N ARG A 116 -8.08 1.72 21.80
CA ARG A 116 -9.00 2.86 22.01
C ARG A 116 -10.45 2.44 22.25
N GLY A 117 -10.78 1.15 22.21
CA GLY A 117 -12.15 0.66 22.35
C GLY A 117 -13.07 1.05 21.18
N LEU A 118 -12.50 1.19 19.97
CA LEU A 118 -13.23 1.58 18.77
C LEU A 118 -13.55 0.36 17.89
N ASP A 119 -14.70 0.40 17.22
CA ASP A 119 -15.03 -0.53 16.15
C ASP A 119 -14.21 -0.21 14.89
N SER A 120 -13.36 -1.14 14.46
CA SER A 120 -12.41 -0.90 13.37
C SER A 120 -13.09 -0.70 12.02
N GLU A 121 -14.19 -1.42 11.75
CA GLU A 121 -14.90 -1.28 10.47
C GLU A 121 -15.58 0.08 10.35
N THR A 122 -16.22 0.55 11.42
CA THR A 122 -16.84 1.88 11.48
C THR A 122 -15.79 2.97 11.30
N VAL A 123 -14.69 2.91 12.07
CA VAL A 123 -13.60 3.89 11.96
C VAL A 123 -12.97 3.86 10.57
N PHE A 124 -12.78 2.68 9.97
CA PHE A 124 -12.22 2.56 8.64
C PHE A 124 -13.09 3.29 7.60
N ARG A 125 -14.41 3.05 7.61
CA ARG A 125 -15.36 3.74 6.72
C ARG A 125 -15.33 5.26 6.92
N GLU A 126 -15.39 5.73 8.16
CA GLU A 126 -15.35 7.17 8.48
C GLU A 126 -14.06 7.84 7.98
N LEU A 127 -12.91 7.17 8.12
CA LEU A 127 -11.63 7.68 7.63
C LEU A 127 -11.57 7.72 6.11
N LEU A 128 -12.09 6.70 5.41
CA LEU A 128 -12.19 6.72 3.96
C LEU A 128 -13.08 7.86 3.47
N GLU A 129 -14.25 8.07 4.06
CA GLU A 129 -15.16 9.15 3.67
C GLU A 129 -14.55 10.54 3.91
N LYS A 130 -13.81 10.69 5.02
CA LYS A 130 -13.18 11.95 5.38
C LYS A 130 -12.00 12.31 4.47
N TYR A 131 -11.09 11.36 4.23
CA TYR A 131 -9.80 11.63 3.57
C TYR A 131 -9.78 11.21 2.10
N MET A 132 -10.61 10.24 1.70
CA MET A 132 -10.58 9.65 0.38
C MET A 132 -11.83 10.05 -0.43
N LYS A 133 -12.19 11.34 -0.42
CA LYS A 133 -13.42 11.89 -1.04
C LYS A 133 -13.59 11.59 -2.54
N ASN A 134 -12.50 11.34 -3.26
CA ASN A 134 -12.50 10.94 -4.67
C ASN A 134 -12.03 9.49 -4.86
N TYR A 135 -12.18 8.65 -3.84
CA TYR A 135 -11.91 7.22 -3.98
C TYR A 135 -12.96 6.62 -4.90
N VAL A 136 -12.52 6.21 -6.09
CA VAL A 136 -13.35 5.42 -6.99
C VAL A 136 -13.38 4.00 -6.44
N LYS A 137 -14.56 3.56 -6.02
CA LYS A 137 -14.80 2.16 -5.64
C LYS A 137 -14.70 1.27 -6.89
N GLY A 138 -14.15 0.08 -6.73
CA GLY A 138 -14.07 -0.95 -7.78
C GLY A 138 -12.64 -1.31 -8.26
N SER A 139 -12.54 -2.52 -8.81
CA SER A 139 -11.30 -3.21 -9.25
C SER A 139 -10.22 -3.31 -8.17
N ILE A 140 -10.58 -3.85 -6.99
CA ILE A 140 -9.57 -4.24 -6.01
C ILE A 140 -9.14 -5.70 -6.20
N ASP A 141 -7.91 -6.01 -5.81
CA ASP A 141 -7.50 -7.41 -5.64
C ASP A 141 -8.01 -7.92 -4.28
N ARG A 142 -9.20 -8.54 -4.30
CA ARG A 142 -9.82 -9.07 -3.07
C ARG A 142 -8.95 -10.11 -2.38
N GLU A 143 -8.25 -10.95 -3.13
CA GLU A 143 -7.44 -12.01 -2.53
C GLU A 143 -6.21 -11.42 -1.86
N ALA A 144 -5.47 -10.54 -2.54
CA ALA A 144 -4.31 -9.87 -1.96
C ALA A 144 -4.69 -9.04 -0.73
N ARG A 145 -5.79 -8.26 -0.81
CA ARG A 145 -6.27 -7.46 0.31
C ARG A 145 -6.77 -8.33 1.48
N ARG A 146 -7.42 -9.47 1.22
CA ARG A 146 -7.77 -10.43 2.28
C ARG A 146 -6.54 -10.96 2.99
N GLN A 147 -5.51 -11.37 2.25
CA GLN A 147 -4.24 -11.82 2.81
C GLN A 147 -3.54 -10.72 3.62
N ALA A 148 -3.72 -9.47 3.20
CA ALA A 148 -3.24 -8.29 3.89
C ALA A 148 -4.13 -7.81 5.07
N GLY A 149 -5.17 -8.57 5.43
CA GLY A 149 -5.94 -8.35 6.65
C GLY A 149 -7.15 -7.40 6.52
N PHE A 150 -7.73 -7.27 5.34
CA PHE A 150 -9.05 -6.66 5.16
C PHE A 150 -10.16 -7.67 5.49
N SER A 151 -11.23 -7.21 6.14
CA SER A 151 -12.44 -8.01 6.38
C SER A 151 -13.31 -8.09 5.12
N GLU A 152 -14.17 -9.11 4.99
CA GLU A 152 -15.10 -9.18 3.85
C GLU A 152 -16.02 -7.96 3.77
N GLN A 153 -16.43 -7.39 4.91
CA GLN A 153 -17.25 -6.18 4.95
C GLN A 153 -16.49 -4.95 4.42
N GLU A 154 -15.20 -4.84 4.73
CA GLU A 154 -14.35 -3.79 4.17
C GLU A 154 -14.14 -3.99 2.67
N LEU A 155 -13.91 -5.23 2.21
CA LEU A 155 -13.78 -5.55 0.78
C LEU A 155 -15.06 -5.21 0.01
N ASP A 156 -16.24 -5.58 0.53
CA ASP A 156 -17.52 -5.26 -0.10
C ASP A 156 -17.76 -3.76 -0.19
N TYR A 157 -17.40 -3.02 0.86
CA TYR A 157 -17.49 -1.55 0.83
C TYR A 157 -16.57 -0.93 -0.23
N LEU A 158 -15.36 -1.47 -0.39
CA LEU A 158 -14.34 -0.97 -1.32
C LEU A 158 -14.63 -1.31 -2.78
N ASP A 159 -15.18 -2.49 -3.06
CA ASP A 159 -15.61 -2.91 -4.39
C ASP A 159 -16.94 -2.29 -4.83
N GLY A 160 -17.66 -1.65 -3.91
CA GLY A 160 -18.97 -1.05 -4.19
C GLY A 160 -20.11 -2.09 -4.28
N THR A 161 -19.89 -3.28 -3.72
CA THR A 161 -20.90 -4.34 -3.59
C THR A 161 -21.66 -4.30 -2.26
N GLY A 162 -21.22 -3.45 -1.32
CA GLY A 162 -21.86 -3.19 -0.02
C GLY A 162 -22.31 -1.75 0.20
#